data_AF-A0A6J1W503-F1
#
_entry.id   AF-A0A6J1W503-F1
#
_cell.length_a   1.000
_cell.length_b   1.000
_cell.length_c   1.000
_cell.angle_alpha   90.00
_cell.angle_beta   90.00
_cell.angle_gamma   90.00
#
_symmetry.space_group_name_H-M   'P 1'
#
loop_
_entity.id
_entity.type
_entity.pdbx_description
1 polymer ?
#
loop_
_entity_poly.entity_id
_entity_poly.type
_entity_poly.pdbx_seq_one_letter_code
_entity_poly.pdbx_strand_id
1 'polypeptide(L)'
;MVLSVLSERRAFQPYGLQGGDAGSPGLNLLIQPNGRTMNLGGKMSVEVHPGDIFCLRSPGGGGFGRHPQRSAKGPEEARPRALLFRERGSFYYYSRSQEAIEGP
;
A
#
# COMPACT_ATOMS: atom_id res chain seq x y z
N MET A 1 18.63 4.30 14.56
CA MET A 1 17.34 3.85 15.14
C MET A 1 17.04 2.48 14.55
N VAL A 2 16.28 1.61 15.23
CA VAL A 2 15.90 0.30 14.67
C VAL A 2 14.45 0.33 14.20
N LEU A 3 14.21 -0.13 12.97
CA LEU A 3 12.88 -0.40 12.44
C LEU A 3 12.64 -1.91 12.44
N SER A 4 11.62 -2.35 13.17
CA SER A 4 11.14 -3.73 13.16
C SER A 4 9.82 -3.82 12.39
N VAL A 5 9.78 -4.68 11.38
CA VAL A 5 8.62 -4.85 10.49
C VAL A 5 8.07 -6.27 10.65
N LEU A 6 6.78 -6.36 10.97
CA LEU A 6 6.02 -7.60 11.00
C LEU A 6 4.77 -7.43 10.13
N SER A 7 4.74 -8.11 8.99
CA SER A 7 3.66 -8.02 8.02
C SER A 7 3.55 -9.29 7.18
N GLU A 8 2.32 -9.62 6.79
CA GLU A 8 2.00 -10.83 6.03
C GLU A 8 1.58 -10.50 4.59
N ARG A 9 1.33 -11.54 3.79
CA ARG A 9 0.86 -11.45 2.39
C ARG A 9 1.80 -10.63 1.49
N ARG A 10 3.11 -10.82 1.68
CA ARG A 10 4.20 -10.19 0.91
C ARG A 10 4.86 -11.14 -0.08
N ALA A 11 5.01 -12.41 0.29
CA ALA A 11 5.54 -13.46 -0.58
C ALA A 11 4.42 -14.13 -1.41
N PHE A 12 3.27 -14.38 -0.78
CA PHE A 12 2.12 -15.02 -1.41
C PHE A 12 0.97 -14.04 -1.61
N GLN A 13 0.38 -14.11 -2.80
CA GLN A 13 -0.76 -13.30 -3.20
C GLN A 13 -2.01 -13.67 -2.39
N PRO A 14 -2.82 -12.68 -1.98
CA PRO A 14 -4.18 -12.94 -1.49
C PRO A 14 -5.00 -13.67 -2.55
N TYR A 15 -5.51 -14.87 -2.24
CA TYR A 15 -6.26 -15.68 -3.20
C TYR A 15 -7.63 -15.07 -3.52
N GLY A 16 -8.11 -15.33 -4.73
CA GLY A 16 -9.50 -15.07 -5.09
C GLY A 16 -10.43 -16.24 -4.71
N LEU A 17 -11.73 -15.96 -4.71
CA LEU A 17 -12.78 -16.92 -4.33
C LEU A 17 -13.76 -17.13 -5.49
N GLN A 18 -14.32 -18.34 -5.61
CA GLN A 18 -15.31 -18.70 -6.64
C GLN A 18 -14.89 -18.34 -8.09
N GLY A 19 -13.60 -18.50 -8.39
CA GLY A 19 -13.05 -18.19 -9.71
C GLY A 19 -12.64 -16.72 -9.91
N GLY A 20 -12.58 -15.93 -8.83
CA GLY A 20 -11.97 -14.61 -8.86
C GLY A 20 -10.45 -14.64 -8.90
N ASP A 21 -9.85 -13.58 -9.42
CA ASP A 21 -8.40 -13.44 -9.58
C ASP A 21 -7.69 -13.18 -8.24
N ALA A 22 -6.39 -13.49 -8.19
CA ALA A 22 -5.55 -13.20 -7.03
C ALA A 22 -5.28 -11.68 -6.88
N GLY A 23 -5.20 -11.22 -5.64
CA GLY A 23 -4.80 -9.86 -5.30
C GLY A 23 -3.29 -9.65 -5.38
N SER A 24 -2.85 -8.40 -5.53
CA SER A 24 -1.43 -8.08 -5.51
C SER A 24 -0.80 -8.30 -4.12
N PRO A 25 0.44 -8.81 -4.02
CA PRO A 25 1.14 -8.89 -2.75
C PRO A 25 1.55 -7.49 -2.28
N GLY A 26 1.70 -7.31 -0.97
CA GLY A 26 2.25 -6.06 -0.43
C GLY A 26 3.77 -5.96 -0.62
N LEU A 27 4.35 -4.77 -0.41
CA LEU A 27 5.81 -4.52 -0.45
C LEU A 27 6.27 -3.65 0.72
N ASN A 28 7.43 -3.97 1.29
CA ASN A 28 8.07 -3.16 2.32
C ASN A 28 9.38 -2.66 1.75
N LEU A 29 9.45 -1.38 1.42
CA LEU A 29 10.61 -0.80 0.75
C LEU A 29 11.34 0.13 1.71
N LEU A 30 12.65 -0.06 1.85
CA LEU A 30 13.54 0.93 2.44
C LEU A 30 14.26 1.66 1.31
N ILE A 31 14.12 2.97 1.25
CA ILE A 31 14.70 3.84 0.24
C ILE A 31 15.73 4.72 0.92
N GLN A 32 16.98 4.59 0.50
CA GLN A 32 18.08 5.39 1.05
C GLN A 32 18.20 6.74 0.31
N PRO A 33 18.83 7.76 0.91
CA PRO A 33 19.03 9.07 0.27
C PRO A 33 19.75 9.03 -1.08
N ASN A 34 20.59 8.00 -1.30
CA ASN A 34 21.29 7.78 -2.57
C ASN A 34 20.41 7.14 -3.68
N GLY A 35 19.12 6.92 -3.42
CA GLY A 35 18.17 6.30 -4.34
C GLY A 35 18.12 4.77 -4.29
N ARG A 36 18.99 4.10 -3.53
CA ARG A 36 18.95 2.65 -3.38
C ARG A 36 17.65 2.22 -2.69
N THR A 37 16.95 1.28 -3.30
CA THR A 37 15.70 0.72 -2.79
C THR A 37 15.86 -0.75 -2.46
N MET A 38 15.45 -1.17 -1.26
CA MET A 38 15.56 -2.54 -0.76
C MET A 38 14.19 -3.05 -0.30
N ASN A 39 13.78 -4.23 -0.76
CA ASN A 39 12.59 -4.89 -0.23
C ASN A 39 12.95 -5.67 1.05
N LEU A 40 12.35 -5.31 2.18
CA LEU A 40 12.63 -5.91 3.49
C LEU A 40 11.86 -7.20 3.75
N GLY A 41 10.96 -7.61 2.86
CA GLY A 41 10.13 -8.80 3.07
C GLY A 41 9.09 -8.62 4.18
N GLY A 42 8.55 -9.74 4.70
CA GLY A 42 7.45 -9.72 5.67
C GLY A 42 7.87 -9.53 7.12
N LYS A 43 9.03 -10.09 7.51
CA LYS A 43 9.53 -10.11 8.88
C LYS A 43 11.02 -9.74 8.88
N MET A 44 11.37 -8.58 9.44
CA MET A 44 12.74 -8.06 9.41
C MET A 44 12.95 -7.00 10.48
N SER A 45 14.18 -6.91 11.01
CA SER A 45 14.65 -5.76 11.79
C SER A 45 15.86 -5.17 11.07
N VAL A 46 15.86 -3.86 10.85
CA VAL A 46 16.94 -3.17 10.13
C VAL A 46 17.29 -1.86 10.84
N GLU A 47 18.56 -1.49 10.81
CA GLU A 47 19.00 -0.18 11.25
C GLU A 47 18.62 0.87 10.19
N VAL A 48 18.07 1.99 10.65
CA VAL A 48 17.70 3.13 9.81
C VAL A 48 18.41 4.38 10.28
N HIS A 49 18.77 5.21 9.31
CA HIS A 49 19.50 6.46 9.49
C HIS A 49 18.64 7.66 9.06
N PRO A 50 18.96 8.87 9.54
CA PRO A 50 18.28 10.08 9.07
C PRO A 50 18.31 10.21 7.55
N GLY A 51 17.15 10.48 6.96
CA GLY A 51 16.98 10.58 5.51
C GLY A 51 16.54 9.28 4.82
N ASP A 52 16.59 8.12 5.48
CA ASP A 52 15.96 6.91 4.96
C ASP A 52 14.43 7.05 4.95
N ILE A 53 13.80 6.50 3.91
CA ILE A 53 12.35 6.48 3.75
C ILE A 53 11.87 5.04 3.79
N PHE A 54 10.99 4.71 4.74
CA PHE A 54 10.27 3.45 4.75
C PHE A 54 8.91 3.60 4.05
N CYS A 55 8.71 2.84 2.97
CA CYS A 55 7.46 2.80 2.23
C CYS A 55 6.77 1.43 2.41
N LEU A 56 5.62 1.45 3.10
CA LEU A 56 4.76 0.28 3.26
C LEU A 56 3.63 0.32 2.23
N ARG A 57 3.61 -0.67 1.34
CA ARG A 57 2.52 -0.91 0.40
C ARG A 57 1.70 -2.09 0.89
N SER A 58 0.47 -1.83 1.32
CA SER A 58 -0.42 -2.88 1.78
C SER A 58 -0.78 -3.86 0.64
N PRO A 59 -1.00 -5.15 0.94
CA PRO A 59 -1.52 -6.11 -0.02
C PRO A 59 -2.91 -5.71 -0.52
N GLY A 60 -3.23 -6.09 -1.77
CA GLY A 60 -4.59 -5.98 -2.31
C GLY A 60 -5.53 -7.08 -1.78
N GLY A 61 -6.83 -6.97 -2.07
CA GLY A 61 -7.77 -8.09 -1.87
C GLY A 61 -7.79 -9.03 -3.06
N GLY A 62 -8.11 -10.31 -2.84
CA GLY A 62 -8.46 -11.22 -3.93
C GLY A 62 -9.88 -10.97 -4.43
N GLY A 63 -10.12 -11.23 -5.70
CA GLY A 63 -11.43 -11.07 -6.34
C GLY A 63 -12.41 -12.17 -5.94
N PHE A 64 -13.70 -11.93 -6.19
CA PHE A 64 -14.76 -12.93 -6.01
C PHE A 64 -15.52 -13.14 -7.33
N GLY A 65 -15.81 -14.39 -7.64
CA GLY A 65 -16.56 -14.79 -8.82
C GLY A 65 -15.73 -14.77 -10.09
N ARG A 66 -16.15 -15.53 -11.10
CA ARG A 66 -15.53 -15.49 -12.43
C ARG A 66 -15.80 -14.13 -13.05
N HIS A 67 -14.75 -13.45 -13.51
CA HIS A 67 -14.92 -12.29 -14.36
C HIS A 67 -15.70 -12.76 -15.60
N PRO A 68 -16.89 -12.20 -15.91
CA PRO A 68 -17.56 -12.52 -17.17
C PRO A 68 -16.54 -12.20 -18.27
N GLN A 69 -16.26 -13.17 -19.15
CA GLN A 69 -15.27 -13.08 -20.22
C GLN A 69 -15.25 -11.65 -20.73
N ARG A 70 -14.14 -10.94 -20.50
CA ARG A 70 -13.98 -9.57 -20.97
C ARG A 70 -13.91 -9.66 -22.49
N SER A 71 -15.05 -9.69 -23.17
CA SER A 71 -15.14 -9.23 -24.56
C SER A 71 -14.36 -7.94 -24.56
N ALA A 72 -13.30 -7.88 -25.37
CA ALA A 72 -12.28 -6.84 -25.34
C ALA A 72 -12.93 -5.46 -25.38
N LYS A 73 -13.34 -4.94 -24.22
CA LYS A 73 -13.63 -3.53 -24.05
C LYS A 73 -12.25 -2.90 -24.18
N GLY A 74 -12.10 -2.12 -25.24
CA GLY A 74 -10.92 -1.32 -25.57
C GLY A 74 -10.41 -0.55 -24.34
N PRO A 75 -9.21 0.06 -24.44
CA PRO A 75 -8.45 0.53 -23.30
C PRO A 75 -9.38 1.29 -22.34
N GLU A 76 -9.70 0.64 -21.22
CA GLU A 76 -10.45 1.25 -20.15
C GLU A 76 -9.48 2.31 -19.61
N GLU A 77 -9.72 3.56 -19.98
CA GLU A 77 -8.95 4.71 -19.50
C GLU A 77 -8.75 4.51 -18.01
N ALA A 78 -7.51 4.23 -17.63
CA ALA A 78 -7.15 3.96 -16.25
C ALA A 78 -7.48 5.22 -15.46
N ARG A 79 -8.68 5.28 -14.90
CA ARG A 79 -9.10 6.38 -14.03
C ARG A 79 -8.01 6.51 -12.97
N PRO A 80 -7.36 7.68 -12.81
CA PRO A 80 -6.26 7.82 -11.88
C PRO A 80 -6.74 7.37 -10.50
N ARG A 81 -6.21 6.24 -10.02
CA ARG A 81 -6.60 5.63 -8.74
C ARG A 81 -6.37 6.58 -7.56
N ALA A 82 -5.56 7.63 -7.77
CA ALA A 82 -5.31 8.74 -6.87
C ALA A 82 -6.57 9.53 -6.45
N LEU A 83 -7.66 9.51 -7.24
CA LEU A 83 -8.84 10.33 -6.97
C LEU A 83 -9.90 9.67 -6.05
N LEU A 84 -9.68 8.45 -5.55
CA LEU A 84 -10.70 7.73 -4.78
C LEU A 84 -10.45 7.65 -3.27
N PHE A 85 -9.27 8.04 -2.77
CA PHE A 85 -9.02 8.07 -1.33
C PHE A 85 -9.49 9.38 -0.73
N ARG A 86 -10.74 9.43 -0.24
CA ARG A 86 -11.16 10.47 0.72
C ARG A 86 -10.60 10.09 2.08
N GLU A 87 -9.64 10.86 2.57
CA GLU A 87 -9.13 10.76 3.94
C GLU A 87 -10.30 10.80 4.94
N ARG A 88 -10.35 9.83 5.85
CA ARG A 88 -11.40 9.68 6.87
C ARG A 88 -10.81 9.01 8.11
N GLY A 89 -11.51 9.13 9.23
CA GLY A 89 -11.18 8.41 10.47
C GLY A 89 -10.39 9.23 11.47
N SER A 90 -10.04 8.61 12.60
CA SER A 90 -9.48 9.29 13.78
C SER A 90 -8.19 10.06 13.49
N PHE A 91 -7.31 9.53 12.64
CA PHE A 91 -6.09 10.21 12.21
C PHE A 91 -6.38 11.49 11.41
N TYR A 92 -7.31 11.42 10.46
CA TYR A 92 -7.73 12.59 9.67
C TYR A 92 -8.39 13.66 10.55
N TYR A 93 -9.26 13.25 11.49
CA TYR A 93 -9.87 14.18 12.44
C TYR A 93 -8.82 14.82 13.36
N TYR A 94 -7.83 14.05 13.82
CA TYR A 94 -6.73 14.58 14.64
C TYR A 94 -5.84 15.57 13.88
N SER A 95 -5.45 15.24 12.65
CA SER A 95 -4.61 16.10 11.80
C SER A 95 -5.29 17.44 11.51
N ARG A 96 -6.58 17.42 11.15
CA ARG A 96 -7.37 18.65 10.97
C ARG A 96 -7.53 19.47 12.24
N SER A 97 -7.64 18.83 13.40
CA SER A 97 -7.74 19.54 14.68
C SER A 97 -6.44 20.25 15.05
N GLN A 98 -5.28 19.74 14.67
CA GLN A 98 -3.99 20.41 14.88
C GLN A 98 -3.81 21.59 13.92
N GLU A 99 -4.19 21.44 12.66
CA GLU A 99 -4.13 22.52 11.66
C GLU A 99 -5.09 23.68 11.95
N ALA A 100 -6.21 23.43 12.63
CA ALA A 100 -7.19 24.47 12.99
C ALA A 100 -6.79 25.31 14.21
N ILE A 101 -5.74 24.92 14.96
CA ILE A 101 -5.27 25.66 16.14
C ILE A 101 -4.23 26.74 15.77
N GLU A 102 -3.66 26.68 14.56
CA GLU A 102 -2.80 27.72 14.00
C GLU A 102 -3.57 28.55 12.96
N GLY A 103 -4.52 29.36 13.44
CA GLY A 103 -5.15 30.46 12.70
C GLY A 103 -4.88 31.80 13.39
N PRO A 104 -4.85 32.91 12.61
CA PRO A 104 -4.01 34.11 12.79
C PRO A 104 -4.17 34.90 14.10
#